data_AF-A0A915Z5F6-F1
#
_entry.id   AF-A0A915Z5F6-F1
#
_cell.length_a   1.000
_cell.length_b   1.000
_cell.length_c   1.000
_cell.angle_alpha   90.00
_cell.angle_beta   90.00
_cell.angle_gamma   90.00
#
_symmetry.space_group_name_H-M   'P 1'
#
loop_
_entity.id
_entity.type
_entity.pdbx_description
1 polymer ?
#
loop_
_entity_poly.entity_id
_entity_poly.type
_entity_poly.pdbx_seq_one_letter_code
_entity_poly.pdbx_strand_id
1 'polypeptide(L)'
;MRVSVKEAPENENEILQENTSTSTLGVITKLRTLIIKIRASPQKKEKFKRQCIALNIKPLELIPDVKTRWNSTHNMIKRAIILREPLYNFAVTDKELLSYVLNDIEWKKIKEIQGLLICFEKATLEMSSSYFPTLGQTVPIYNYLIDKIEDFLDEETDTKSEDVVNAANNAKNKLQQYYPSSDGLVYIIATSM
;
A
#
# COMPACT_ATOMS: atom_id res chain seq x y z
N MET A 1 -0.67 -46.51 -6.72
CA MET A 1 -1.61 -45.39 -6.92
C MET A 1 -0.77 -44.12 -7.03
N ARG A 2 -0.47 -43.66 -8.25
CA ARG A 2 0.36 -42.49 -8.51
C ARG A 2 -0.47 -41.24 -8.22
N VAL A 3 -0.04 -40.43 -7.26
CA VAL A 3 -0.64 -39.10 -7.03
C VAL A 3 0.14 -38.13 -7.91
N SER A 4 -0.55 -37.54 -8.88
CA SER A 4 -0.01 -36.55 -9.80
C SER A 4 0.48 -35.33 -9.04
N VAL A 5 1.76 -35.00 -9.22
CA VAL A 5 2.35 -33.72 -8.84
C VAL A 5 1.62 -32.64 -9.65
N LYS A 6 0.93 -31.72 -8.98
CA LYS A 6 0.51 -30.48 -9.64
C LYS A 6 1.73 -29.57 -9.70
N GLU A 7 2.26 -29.40 -10.91
CA GLU A 7 3.28 -28.42 -11.23
C GLU A 7 2.84 -27.02 -10.77
N ALA A 8 3.78 -26.29 -10.18
CA ALA A 8 3.61 -24.88 -9.84
C ALA A 8 3.37 -24.07 -11.13
N PRO A 9 2.45 -23.10 -11.15
CA PRO A 9 2.22 -22.31 -12.35
C PRO A 9 3.45 -21.44 -12.66
N GLU A 10 4.12 -21.73 -13.79
CA GLU A 10 5.32 -21.05 -14.31
C GLU A 10 5.06 -19.64 -14.88
N ASN A 11 4.16 -18.85 -14.31
CA ASN A 11 3.93 -17.50 -14.83
C ASN A 11 3.56 -16.50 -13.73
N GLU A 12 4.61 -15.94 -13.10
CA GLU A 12 4.52 -14.87 -12.09
C GLU A 12 3.76 -13.62 -12.58
N ASN A 13 3.60 -13.47 -13.91
CA ASN A 13 2.93 -12.33 -14.53
C ASN A 13 1.40 -12.47 -14.66
N GLU A 14 0.84 -13.67 -14.52
CA GLU A 14 -0.61 -13.91 -14.69
C GLU A 14 -1.41 -13.72 -13.38
N ILE A 15 -0.75 -13.81 -12.22
CA ILE A 15 -1.43 -13.84 -10.90
C ILE A 15 -1.80 -12.42 -10.42
N LEU A 16 -1.31 -11.36 -11.08
CA LEU A 16 -1.48 -9.97 -10.62
C LEU A 16 -2.64 -9.21 -11.28
N GLN A 17 -3.39 -9.81 -12.22
CA GLN A 17 -4.35 -9.05 -13.03
C GLN A 17 -5.84 -9.28 -12.74
N GLU A 18 -6.23 -10.27 -11.95
CA GLU A 18 -7.67 -10.51 -11.76
C GLU A 18 -8.16 -10.13 -10.35
N ASN A 19 -8.91 -9.02 -10.33
CA ASN A 19 -9.98 -8.68 -9.37
C ASN A 19 -9.64 -7.78 -8.17
N THR A 20 -8.82 -6.74 -8.35
CA THR A 20 -8.77 -5.63 -7.37
C THR A 20 -9.90 -4.63 -7.63
N SER A 21 -10.89 -4.60 -6.73
CA SER A 21 -12.09 -3.75 -6.74
C SER A 21 -11.84 -2.34 -7.29
N THR A 22 -12.59 -1.99 -8.34
CA THR A 22 -12.47 -0.80 -9.20
C THR A 22 -12.43 0.54 -8.43
N SER A 23 -12.90 0.58 -7.20
CA SER A 23 -13.04 1.81 -6.39
C SER A 23 -11.81 2.15 -5.53
N THR A 24 -11.15 1.18 -4.87
CA THR A 24 -9.90 1.43 -4.10
C THR A 24 -8.74 1.76 -5.03
N LEU A 25 -8.64 1.05 -6.16
CA LEU A 25 -7.66 1.35 -7.19
C LEU A 25 -7.90 2.73 -7.81
N GLY A 26 -9.17 3.16 -7.88
CA GLY A 26 -9.57 4.47 -8.37
C GLY A 26 -8.98 5.63 -7.57
N VAL A 27 -9.15 5.63 -6.24
CA VAL A 27 -8.64 6.73 -5.38
C VAL A 27 -7.12 6.82 -5.37
N ILE A 28 -6.43 5.68 -5.32
CA ILE A 28 -4.96 5.65 -5.37
C ILE A 28 -4.46 6.09 -6.75
N THR A 29 -5.14 5.69 -7.83
CA THR A 29 -4.77 6.10 -9.19
C THR A 29 -4.99 7.60 -9.40
N LYS A 30 -6.05 8.16 -8.84
CA LYS A 30 -6.33 9.60 -8.87
C LYS A 30 -5.23 10.39 -8.15
N LEU A 31 -4.88 10.00 -6.92
CA LEU A 31 -3.77 10.61 -6.16
C LEU A 31 -2.43 10.49 -6.91
N ARG A 32 -2.13 9.30 -7.43
CA ARG A 32 -0.91 9.02 -8.21
C ARG A 32 -0.82 9.93 -9.43
N THR A 33 -1.92 10.09 -10.16
CA THR A 33 -1.97 10.91 -11.37
C THR A 33 -1.75 12.39 -11.04
N LEU A 34 -2.39 12.89 -9.97
CA LEU A 34 -2.17 14.25 -9.48
C LEU A 34 -0.69 14.50 -9.18
N ILE A 35 -0.05 13.61 -8.42
CA ILE A 35 1.36 13.73 -8.04
C ILE A 35 2.28 13.68 -9.26
N ILE A 36 2.04 12.76 -10.20
CA ILE A 36 2.82 12.66 -11.44
C ILE A 36 2.72 13.96 -12.25
N LYS A 37 1.51 14.51 -12.41
CA LYS A 37 1.29 15.74 -13.19
C LYS A 37 1.97 16.95 -12.57
N ILE A 38 1.95 17.10 -11.24
CA ILE A 38 2.68 18.17 -10.54
C ILE A 38 4.20 17.99 -10.73
N ARG A 39 4.69 16.75 -10.63
CA ARG A 39 6.12 16.43 -10.77
C ARG A 39 6.63 16.45 -12.21
N ALA A 40 5.76 16.45 -13.21
CA ALA A 40 6.16 16.40 -14.62
C ALA A 40 6.89 17.68 -15.08
N SER A 41 6.60 18.83 -14.46
CA SER A 41 7.16 20.13 -14.85
C SER A 41 7.95 20.77 -13.70
N PRO A 42 9.19 21.25 -13.93
CA PRO A 42 9.94 22.04 -12.95
C PRO A 42 9.18 23.27 -12.47
N GLN A 43 8.44 23.94 -13.37
CA GLN A 43 7.62 25.11 -13.05
C GLN A 43 6.48 24.74 -12.10
N LYS A 44 5.80 23.61 -12.32
CA LYS A 44 4.73 23.12 -11.42
C LYS A 44 5.29 22.75 -10.05
N LYS A 45 6.45 22.08 -9.98
CA LYS A 45 7.13 21.77 -8.70
C LYS A 45 7.46 23.04 -7.91
N GLU A 46 8.04 24.03 -8.57
CA GLU A 46 8.43 25.29 -7.93
C GLU A 46 7.19 26.07 -7.45
N LYS A 47 6.13 26.13 -8.27
CA LYS A 47 4.86 26.76 -7.86
C LYS A 47 4.24 26.04 -6.65
N PHE A 48 4.24 24.71 -6.64
CA PHE A 48 3.76 23.90 -5.51
C PHE A 48 4.59 24.15 -4.24
N LYS A 49 5.92 24.25 -4.37
CA LYS A 49 6.83 24.60 -3.27
C LYS A 49 6.49 25.95 -2.65
N ARG A 50 6.27 26.98 -3.48
CA ARG A 50 5.85 28.32 -3.03
C ARG A 50 4.52 28.30 -2.29
N GLN A 51 3.59 27.47 -2.75
CA GLN A 51 2.29 27.31 -2.08
C GLN A 51 2.43 26.64 -0.70
N CYS A 52 3.30 25.65 -0.56
CA CYS A 52 3.60 25.07 0.76
C CYS A 52 4.12 26.14 1.72
N ILE A 53 5.07 26.96 1.25
CA ILE A 53 5.65 28.07 2.04
C ILE A 53 4.56 29.09 2.44
N ALA A 54 3.68 29.46 1.51
CA ALA A 54 2.58 30.40 1.77
C ALA A 54 1.58 29.89 2.83
N LEU A 55 1.39 28.57 2.91
CA LEU A 55 0.55 27.91 3.93
C LEU A 55 1.31 27.61 5.23
N ASN A 56 2.56 28.08 5.36
CA ASN A 56 3.43 27.78 6.50
C ASN A 56 3.68 26.27 6.72
N ILE A 57 3.62 25.49 5.65
CA ILE A 57 3.90 24.04 5.65
C ILE A 57 5.30 23.82 5.08
N LYS A 58 6.11 23.00 5.76
CA LYS A 58 7.46 22.65 5.29
C LYS A 58 7.38 22.12 3.85
N PRO A 59 8.07 22.75 2.88
CA PRO A 59 8.04 22.29 1.50
C PRO A 59 8.76 20.94 1.38
N LEU A 60 7.97 19.89 1.21
CA LEU A 60 8.47 18.54 0.99
C LEU A 60 8.23 18.16 -0.47
N GLU A 61 9.17 17.44 -1.08
CA GLU A 61 8.95 16.92 -2.43
C GLU A 61 7.83 15.86 -2.44
N LEU A 62 6.98 15.86 -3.47
CA LEU A 62 6.02 14.78 -3.63
C LEU A 62 6.75 13.47 -3.97
N ILE A 63 6.34 12.35 -3.38
CA ILE A 63 6.96 11.04 -3.64
C ILE A 63 6.16 10.31 -4.73
N PRO A 64 6.78 9.86 -5.84
CA PRO A 64 6.08 9.07 -6.84
C PRO A 64 5.82 7.64 -6.35
N ASP A 65 4.75 7.04 -6.83
CA ASP A 65 4.41 5.65 -6.53
C ASP A 65 4.82 4.69 -7.64
N VAL A 66 5.38 3.55 -7.24
CA VAL A 66 5.70 2.38 -8.07
C VAL A 66 4.62 1.33 -7.82
N LYS A 67 3.75 1.13 -8.81
CA LYS A 67 2.54 0.31 -8.72
C LYS A 67 2.75 -1.12 -8.19
N THR A 68 3.93 -1.71 -8.44
CA THR A 68 4.26 -3.08 -8.05
C THR A 68 4.81 -3.21 -6.63
N ARG A 69 4.98 -2.09 -5.90
CA ARG A 69 5.59 -2.08 -4.56
C ARG A 69 4.74 -1.30 -3.57
N TRP A 70 4.09 -2.03 -2.68
CA TRP A 70 3.28 -1.50 -1.59
C TRP A 70 3.96 -0.41 -0.73
N ASN A 71 5.27 -0.53 -0.44
CA ASN A 71 6.05 0.49 0.27
C ASN A 71 6.12 1.82 -0.50
N SER A 72 6.16 1.77 -1.83
CA SER A 72 6.12 3.00 -2.64
C SER A 72 4.76 3.68 -2.53
N THR A 73 3.68 2.88 -2.52
CA THR A 73 2.32 3.38 -2.37
C THR A 73 2.11 3.98 -0.99
N HIS A 74 2.57 3.29 0.06
CA HIS A 74 2.53 3.79 1.42
C HIS A 74 3.29 5.11 1.58
N ASN A 75 4.52 5.21 1.05
CA ASN A 75 5.31 6.43 1.11
C ASN A 75 4.68 7.60 0.35
N MET A 76 4.09 7.35 -0.82
CA MET A 76 3.31 8.36 -1.56
C MET A 76 2.14 8.87 -0.71
N ILE A 77 1.35 7.97 -0.14
CA ILE A 77 0.17 8.32 0.68
C ILE A 77 0.58 9.11 1.93
N LYS A 78 1.58 8.62 2.67
CA LYS A 78 2.11 9.27 3.88
C LYS A 78 2.55 10.70 3.59
N ARG A 79 3.25 10.94 2.47
CA ARG A 79 3.65 12.28 2.03
C ARG A 79 2.45 13.13 1.61
N ALA A 80 1.51 12.55 0.88
CA ALA A 80 0.32 13.25 0.40
C ALA A 80 -0.59 13.72 1.54
N ILE A 81 -0.72 12.93 2.61
CA ILE A 81 -1.51 13.31 3.80
C ILE A 81 -0.91 14.53 4.50
N ILE A 82 0.43 14.60 4.64
CA ILE A 82 1.12 15.77 5.20
C ILE A 82 0.89 17.01 4.33
N LEU A 83 0.86 16.84 3.00
CA LEU A 83 0.72 17.91 2.03
C LEU A 83 -0.71 18.07 1.51
N ARG A 84 -1.71 17.60 2.26
CA ARG A 84 -3.11 17.54 1.81
C ARG A 84 -3.65 18.89 1.37
N GLU A 85 -3.48 19.90 2.21
CA GLU A 85 -3.99 21.25 1.94
C GLU A 85 -3.27 21.94 0.76
N PRO A 86 -1.92 21.93 0.68
CA PRO A 86 -1.23 22.38 -0.53
C PRO A 86 -1.66 21.64 -1.80
N LEU A 87 -1.85 20.32 -1.74
CA LEU A 87 -2.29 19.52 -2.88
C LEU A 87 -3.69 19.93 -3.34
N TYR A 88 -4.62 20.13 -2.41
CA TYR A 88 -5.96 20.60 -2.71
C TYR A 88 -5.92 21.99 -3.38
N ASN A 89 -5.27 22.96 -2.73
CA ASN A 89 -5.20 24.34 -3.23
C ASN A 89 -4.50 24.43 -4.59
N PHE A 90 -3.47 23.61 -4.84
CA PHE A 90 -2.80 23.55 -6.14
C PHE A 90 -3.73 22.99 -7.22
N ALA A 91 -4.42 21.89 -6.92
CA ALA A 91 -5.25 21.17 -7.86
C ALA A 91 -6.50 21.95 -8.29
N VAL A 92 -7.14 22.70 -7.38
CA VAL A 92 -8.30 23.54 -7.72
C VAL A 92 -7.94 24.76 -8.58
N THR A 93 -6.69 25.21 -8.53
CA THR A 93 -6.22 26.40 -9.27
C THR A 93 -5.74 26.07 -10.69
N ASP A 94 -5.35 24.81 -10.95
CA ASP A 94 -4.87 24.35 -12.26
C ASP A 94 -5.98 23.57 -12.97
N LYS A 95 -6.46 24.09 -14.12
CA LYS A 95 -7.54 23.49 -14.91
C LYS A 95 -7.26 22.04 -15.32
N GLU A 96 -5.98 21.67 -15.54
CA GLU A 96 -5.60 20.30 -15.89
C GLU A 96 -5.67 19.34 -14.70
N LEU A 97 -5.64 19.87 -13.47
CA LEU A 97 -5.59 19.10 -12.23
C LEU A 97 -6.93 19.01 -11.51
N LEU A 98 -7.90 19.85 -11.90
CA LEU A 98 -9.21 19.94 -11.26
C LEU A 98 -9.95 18.59 -11.21
N SER A 99 -9.82 17.77 -12.26
CA SER A 99 -10.42 16.43 -12.32
C SER A 99 -9.81 15.42 -11.33
N TYR A 100 -8.63 15.71 -10.79
CA TYR A 100 -7.91 14.86 -9.84
C TYR A 100 -8.01 15.34 -8.38
N VAL A 101 -8.83 16.36 -8.10
CA VAL A 101 -9.08 16.83 -6.72
C VAL A 101 -9.76 15.74 -5.91
N LEU A 102 -9.16 15.38 -4.77
CA LEU A 102 -9.68 14.38 -3.85
C LEU A 102 -10.63 15.02 -2.83
N ASN A 103 -11.85 14.48 -2.71
CA ASN A 103 -12.83 14.91 -1.72
C ASN A 103 -12.57 14.25 -0.34
N ASP A 104 -13.32 14.66 0.69
CA ASP A 104 -13.13 14.16 2.07
C ASP A 104 -13.34 12.65 2.21
N ILE A 105 -14.28 12.07 1.46
CA ILE A 105 -14.56 10.62 1.45
C ILE A 105 -13.36 9.87 0.84
N GLU A 106 -12.81 10.37 -0.27
CA GLU A 106 -11.63 9.79 -0.89
C GLU A 106 -10.40 9.91 0.01
N TRP A 107 -10.21 11.04 0.70
CA TRP A 107 -9.14 11.22 1.68
C TRP A 107 -9.28 10.30 2.88
N LYS A 108 -10.50 10.04 3.34
CA LYS A 108 -10.76 9.06 4.39
C LYS A 108 -10.37 7.66 3.93
N LYS A 109 -10.78 7.26 2.72
CA LYS A 109 -10.38 5.98 2.12
C LYS A 109 -8.85 5.86 1.99
N ILE A 110 -8.16 6.93 1.59
CA ILE A 110 -6.69 6.97 1.52
C ILE A 110 -6.05 6.71 2.89
N LYS A 111 -6.62 7.26 3.98
CA LYS A 111 -6.15 7.00 5.35
C LYS A 111 -6.40 5.56 5.80
N GLU A 112 -7.55 4.99 5.45
CA GLU A 112 -7.85 3.57 5.73
C GLU A 112 -6.84 2.65 5.04
N ILE A 113 -6.56 2.91 3.75
CA ILE A 113 -5.52 2.18 2.99
C ILE A 113 -4.15 2.37 3.62
N GLN A 114 -3.82 3.59 4.08
CA GLN A 114 -2.56 3.84 4.77
C GLN A 114 -2.44 2.97 6.03
N GLY A 115 -3.50 2.90 6.85
CA GLY A 115 -3.56 2.10 8.06
C GLY A 115 -3.23 0.63 7.78
N LEU A 116 -3.85 0.06 6.75
CA LEU A 116 -3.58 -1.31 6.32
C LEU A 116 -2.13 -1.49 5.81
N LEU A 117 -1.59 -0.53 5.05
CA LEU A 117 -0.24 -0.64 4.48
C LEU A 117 0.90 -0.53 5.50
N ILE A 118 0.65 0.00 6.70
CA ILE A 118 1.69 0.18 7.73
C ILE A 118 2.25 -1.16 8.22
N CYS A 119 1.43 -2.20 8.39
CA CYS A 119 1.91 -3.49 8.87
C CYS A 119 2.91 -4.11 7.88
N PHE A 120 2.63 -3.98 6.60
CA PHE A 120 3.46 -4.45 5.51
C PHE A 120 4.78 -3.69 5.36
N GLU A 121 4.77 -2.38 5.54
CA GLU A 121 6.01 -1.59 5.60
C GLU A 121 6.90 -2.06 6.75
N LYS A 122 6.33 -2.24 7.95
CA LYS A 122 7.06 -2.72 9.12
C LYS A 122 7.65 -4.10 8.92
N ALA A 123 6.86 -5.05 8.39
CA ALA A 123 7.34 -6.39 8.08
C ALA A 123 8.48 -6.37 7.06
N THR A 124 8.37 -5.54 6.02
CA THR A 124 9.44 -5.40 5.04
C THR A 124 10.71 -4.81 5.65
N LEU A 125 10.57 -3.78 6.49
CA LEU A 125 11.72 -3.15 7.16
C LEU A 125 12.45 -4.15 8.06
N GLU A 126 11.70 -4.92 8.86
CA GLU A 126 12.25 -5.96 9.74
C GLU A 126 13.07 -6.98 8.92
N MET A 127 12.45 -7.56 7.89
CA MET A 127 13.12 -8.53 7.00
C MET A 127 14.33 -7.95 6.26
N SER A 128 14.29 -6.66 5.89
CA SER A 128 15.39 -5.99 5.21
C SER A 128 16.54 -5.58 6.14
N SER A 129 16.27 -5.43 7.43
CA SER A 129 17.26 -5.05 8.44
C SER A 129 18.14 -6.23 8.88
N SER A 130 17.62 -7.45 8.75
CA SER A 130 18.40 -8.67 8.97
C SER A 130 19.38 -8.89 7.83
N TYR A 131 20.68 -8.94 8.15
CA TYR A 131 21.74 -9.29 7.20
C TYR A 131 21.50 -10.64 6.49
N PHE A 132 20.74 -11.52 7.15
CA PHE A 132 20.22 -12.76 6.62
C PHE A 132 18.76 -12.87 7.07
N PRO A 133 17.76 -12.65 6.21
CA PRO A 133 16.39 -13.04 6.54
C PRO A 133 16.40 -14.55 6.71
N THR A 134 16.44 -15.02 7.97
CA THR A 134 16.45 -16.44 8.27
C THR A 134 15.05 -16.97 8.01
N LEU A 135 14.95 -18.17 7.41
CA LEU A 135 13.67 -18.87 7.21
C LEU A 135 12.87 -18.98 8.52
N GLY A 136 13.56 -18.96 9.67
CA GLY A 136 12.94 -18.91 11.00
C GLY A 136 12.09 -17.67 11.26
N GLN A 137 12.39 -16.52 10.64
CA GLN A 137 11.62 -15.27 10.76
C GLN A 137 10.38 -15.23 9.85
N THR A 138 10.28 -16.14 8.87
CA THR A 138 9.15 -16.14 7.94
C THR A 138 7.82 -16.37 8.67
N VAL A 139 7.71 -17.42 9.49
CA VAL A 139 6.46 -17.71 10.22
C VAL A 139 6.04 -16.57 11.16
N PRO A 140 6.92 -16.02 12.01
CA PRO A 140 6.59 -14.84 12.83
C PRO A 140 6.07 -13.65 12.02
N ILE A 141 6.67 -13.36 10.86
CA ILE A 141 6.23 -12.25 10.01
C ILE A 141 4.84 -12.52 9.42
N TYR A 142 4.56 -13.75 8.97
CA TYR A 142 3.22 -14.11 8.48
C TYR A 142 2.16 -13.95 9.57
N ASN A 143 2.42 -14.48 10.78
CA ASN A 143 1.51 -14.33 11.91
C ASN A 143 1.28 -12.86 12.24
N TYR A 144 2.36 -12.08 12.37
CA TYR A 144 2.26 -10.64 12.61
C TYR A 144 1.39 -9.93 11.55
N LEU A 145 1.55 -10.27 10.27
CA LEU A 145 0.74 -9.65 9.20
C LEU A 145 -0.72 -10.06 9.27
N ILE A 146 -1.01 -11.35 9.51
CA ILE A 146 -2.38 -11.86 9.65
C ILE A 146 -3.06 -11.19 10.85
N ASP A 147 -2.41 -11.20 12.02
CA ASP A 147 -2.92 -10.58 13.24
C ASP A 147 -3.22 -9.08 13.01
N LYS A 148 -2.31 -8.35 12.34
CA LYS A 148 -2.53 -6.92 12.06
C LYS A 148 -3.66 -6.65 11.08
N ILE A 149 -3.92 -7.57 10.14
CA ILE A 149 -5.05 -7.46 9.23
C ILE A 149 -6.36 -7.81 9.96
N GLU A 150 -6.34 -8.80 10.86
CA GLU A 150 -7.47 -9.13 11.72
C GLU A 150 -7.81 -7.97 12.66
N ASP A 151 -6.83 -7.40 13.36
CA ASP A 151 -6.99 -6.17 14.16
C ASP A 151 -7.65 -5.05 13.33
N PHE A 152 -7.17 -4.85 12.10
CA PHE A 152 -7.73 -3.85 11.18
C PHE A 152 -9.17 -4.17 10.76
N LEU A 153 -9.55 -5.43 10.64
CA LEU A 153 -10.91 -5.85 10.28
C LEU A 153 -11.87 -5.76 11.48
N ASP A 154 -11.39 -6.12 12.67
CA ASP A 154 -12.17 -6.22 13.92
C ASP A 154 -12.37 -4.87 14.61
N GLU A 155 -11.53 -3.88 14.34
CA GLU A 155 -11.71 -2.51 14.82
C GLU A 155 -13.11 -1.97 14.42
N GLU A 156 -14.03 -1.91 15.40
CA GLU A 156 -15.34 -1.29 15.27
C GLU A 156 -15.18 0.18 14.91
N THR A 157 -15.24 0.43 13.61
CA THR A 157 -15.29 1.77 13.05
C THR A 157 -16.51 1.75 12.18
N ASP A 158 -17.52 2.51 12.60
CA ASP A 158 -18.88 2.56 12.05
C ASP A 158 -18.94 2.97 10.55
N THR A 159 -17.80 3.03 9.85
CA THR A 159 -17.65 3.70 8.57
C THR A 159 -16.36 3.33 7.79
N LYS A 160 -15.80 2.11 7.90
CA LYS A 160 -14.74 1.65 6.96
C LYS A 160 -15.33 1.45 5.56
N SER A 161 -14.58 1.83 4.54
CA SER A 161 -15.01 1.60 3.17
C SER A 161 -15.08 0.10 2.85
N GLU A 162 -16.20 -0.37 2.33
CA GLU A 162 -16.40 -1.78 1.92
C GLU A 162 -15.26 -2.26 1.00
N ASP A 163 -14.83 -1.43 0.06
CA ASP A 163 -13.73 -1.77 -0.85
C ASP A 163 -12.39 -2.01 -0.12
N VAL A 164 -12.14 -1.32 0.99
CA VAL A 164 -10.90 -1.47 1.78
C VAL A 164 -11.00 -2.72 2.65
N VAL A 165 -12.17 -3.02 3.20
CA VAL A 165 -12.45 -4.29 3.90
C VAL A 165 -12.25 -5.47 2.96
N ASN A 166 -12.78 -5.40 1.74
CA ASN A 166 -12.57 -6.43 0.71
C ASN A 166 -11.09 -6.58 0.34
N ALA A 167 -10.35 -5.47 0.22
CA ALA A 167 -8.91 -5.52 -0.02
C ALA A 167 -8.13 -6.17 1.13
N ALA A 168 -8.49 -5.87 2.39
CA ALA A 168 -7.89 -6.47 3.58
C ALA A 168 -8.16 -7.99 3.64
N ASN A 169 -9.40 -8.42 3.40
CA ASN A 169 -9.75 -9.84 3.31
C ASN A 169 -8.98 -10.57 2.21
N ASN A 170 -8.85 -9.96 1.02
CA ASN A 170 -8.05 -10.53 -0.07
C ASN A 170 -6.58 -10.66 0.31
N ALA A 171 -6.01 -9.67 1.00
CA ALA A 171 -4.64 -9.72 1.48
C ALA A 171 -4.45 -10.85 2.51
N LYS A 172 -5.38 -11.00 3.47
CA LYS A 172 -5.39 -12.09 4.45
C LYS A 172 -5.45 -13.47 3.77
N ASN A 173 -6.40 -13.65 2.85
CA ASN A 173 -6.55 -14.90 2.10
C ASN A 173 -5.28 -15.26 1.33
N LYS A 174 -4.61 -14.27 0.73
CA LYS A 174 -3.32 -14.47 0.06
C LYS A 174 -2.22 -14.86 1.04
N LEU A 175 -2.11 -14.20 2.20
CA LEU A 175 -1.13 -14.60 3.22
C LEU A 175 -1.38 -16.02 3.73
N GLN A 176 -2.64 -16.41 3.93
CA GLN A 176 -2.99 -17.77 4.32
C GLN A 176 -2.69 -18.80 3.23
N GLN A 177 -2.91 -18.46 1.96
CA GLN A 177 -2.56 -19.32 0.81
C GLN A 177 -1.06 -19.65 0.76
N TYR A 178 -0.20 -18.67 1.05
CA TYR A 178 1.25 -18.82 1.03
C TYR A 178 1.85 -19.06 2.43
N TYR A 179 1.01 -19.24 3.44
CA TYR A 179 1.46 -19.48 4.80
C TYR A 179 2.32 -20.75 4.82
N PRO A 180 3.54 -20.73 5.40
CA PRO A 180 4.43 -21.88 5.43
C PRO A 180 3.74 -23.07 6.13
N SER A 181 3.17 -23.97 5.32
CA SER A 181 2.49 -25.16 5.80
C SER A 181 3.52 -26.28 6.03
N SER A 182 3.18 -27.21 6.92
CA SER A 182 4.06 -28.25 7.48
C SER A 182 4.74 -29.20 6.47
N ASP A 183 4.40 -29.14 5.18
CA ASP A 183 5.10 -29.87 4.12
C ASP A 183 6.50 -29.27 3.83
N GLY A 184 6.74 -28.02 4.23
CA GLY A 184 8.05 -27.40 4.24
C GLY A 184 8.80 -27.67 5.55
N LEU A 185 9.28 -28.91 5.75
CA LEU A 185 10.12 -29.31 6.91
C LEU A 185 11.23 -28.30 7.23
N VAL A 186 11.73 -27.60 6.21
CA VAL A 186 12.75 -26.55 6.29
C VAL A 186 12.35 -25.38 7.22
N TYR A 187 11.08 -24.95 7.21
CA TYR A 187 10.61 -23.84 8.05
C TYR A 187 10.47 -24.26 9.52
N ILE A 188 9.96 -25.47 9.78
CA ILE A 188 9.83 -26.00 11.14
C ILE A 188 11.21 -26.13 11.81
N ILE A 189 12.19 -26.68 11.08
CA ILE A 189 13.57 -26.84 11.59
C ILE A 189 14.22 -25.48 11.83
N ALA A 190 13.99 -24.48 10.96
CA ALA A 190 14.57 -23.14 11.09
C ALA A 190 13.94 -22.29 12.20
N THR A 191 12.67 -22.51 12.55
CA THR A 191 12.00 -21.77 13.64
C THR A 191 12.17 -22.44 15.01
N SER A 192 12.61 -23.70 15.07
CA SER A 192 12.79 -24.48 16.32
C SER A 192 14.23 -24.50 16.87
N MET A 193 15.18 -23.83 16.21
CA MET A 193 16.57 -23.64 16.65
C MET A 193 16.76 -22.25 17.26
#